data_AF-A0A519LKP9-F1
#
_entry.id   AF-A0A519LKP9-F1
#
_cell.length_a   1.000
_cell.length_b   1.000
_cell.length_c   1.000
_cell.angle_alpha   90.00
_cell.angle_beta   90.00
_cell.angle_gamma   90.00
#
_symmetry.space_group_name_H-M   'P 1'
#
loop_
_entity.id
_entity.type
_entity.pdbx_description
1 polymer ?
#
loop_
_entity_poly.entity_id
_entity_poly.type
_entity_poly.pdbx_seq_one_letter_code
_entity_poly.pdbx_strand_id
1 'polypeptide(L)' 'EVAQYHMLAQLCRDIEQRYAIEHIAGHEHIAPGRKQDPGPGFDWPRLQDALSWPLRRFPAATLTSHPPPG' A
#
# COMPACT_ATOMS: atom_id res chain seq x y z
N GLU A 1 14.15 -1.33 4.80
CA GLU A 1 15.14 -1.68 3.75
C GLU A 1 14.62 -1.29 2.38
N VAL A 2 15.46 -0.78 1.46
CA VAL A 2 15.03 -0.38 0.11
C VAL A 2 14.60 -1.57 -0.75
N ALA A 3 15.29 -2.72 -0.60
CA ALA A 3 15.04 -3.91 -1.40
C ALA A 3 13.64 -4.50 -1.19
N GLN A 4 13.12 -4.48 0.04
CA GLN A 4 11.79 -5.02 0.37
C GLN A 4 10.67 -4.27 -0.36
N TYR A 5 10.70 -2.93 -0.35
CA TYR A 5 9.70 -2.12 -1.05
C TYR A 5 9.81 -2.24 -2.57
N HIS A 6 11.02 -2.35 -3.12
CA HIS A 6 11.22 -2.58 -4.54
C HIS A 6 10.59 -3.91 -4.98
N MET A 7 10.90 -5.00 -4.25
CA MET A 7 10.34 -6.32 -4.56
C MET A 7 8.82 -6.36 -4.39
N LEU A 8 8.30 -5.72 -3.33
CA LEU A 8 6.86 -5.61 -3.11
C LEU A 8 6.15 -4.88 -4.25
N ALA A 9 6.69 -3.74 -4.68
CA ALA A 9 6.11 -2.97 -5.79
C ALA A 9 6.11 -3.78 -7.09
N GLN A 10 7.18 -4.52 -7.37
CA GLN A 10 7.26 -5.40 -8.54
C GLN A 10 6.20 -6.51 -8.48
N LEU A 11 6.08 -7.19 -7.33
CA LEU A 11 5.07 -8.23 -7.13
C LEU A 11 3.64 -7.70 -7.32
N CYS A 12 3.33 -6.53 -6.77
CA CYS A 12 2.02 -5.90 -6.92
C CYS A 12 1.69 -5.61 -8.40
N ARG A 13 2.65 -5.14 -9.19
CA ARG A 13 2.48 -4.90 -10.64
C ARG A 13 2.26 -6.19 -11.41
N ASP A 14 3.04 -7.23 -11.11
CA ASP A 14 2.88 -8.55 -11.76
C ASP A 14 1.50 -9.16 -11.48
N ILE A 15 1.00 -8.96 -10.27
CA ILE A 15 -0.33 -9.41 -9.85
C ILE A 15 -1.43 -8.59 -10.57
N GLU A 16 -1.30 -7.27 -10.65
CA GLU A 16 -2.23 -6.40 -11.38
C GLU A 16 -2.33 -6.75 -12.87
N GLN A 17 -1.22 -7.10 -13.51
CA GLN A 17 -1.22 -7.46 -14.93
C GLN A 17 -1.98 -8.77 -15.21
N ARG A 18 -2.04 -9.67 -14.23
CA ARG A 18 -2.64 -11.01 -14.37
C ARG A 18 -4.08 -11.07 -13.88
N TYR A 19 -4.44 -10.21 -12.94
CA TYR A 19 -5.74 -10.23 -12.27
C TYR A 19 -6.31 -8.81 -12.24
N ALA A 20 -7.62 -8.68 -12.45
CA ALA A 20 -8.34 -7.40 -12.35
C ALA A 20 -8.49 -6.94 -10.88
N ILE A 21 -7.39 -6.88 -10.15
CA ILE A 21 -7.35 -6.47 -8.75
C ILE A 21 -7.47 -4.96 -8.70
N GLU A 22 -8.51 -4.49 -8.04
CA GLU A 22 -8.73 -3.05 -7.92
C GLU A 22 -8.16 -2.50 -6.62
N HIS A 23 -7.99 -3.28 -5.55
CA HIS A 23 -7.67 -2.74 -4.22
C HIS A 23 -6.54 -3.51 -3.55
N ILE A 24 -5.75 -2.81 -2.72
CA ILE A 24 -4.72 -3.35 -1.84
C ILE A 24 -5.03 -2.95 -0.40
N ALA A 25 -4.77 -3.85 0.55
CA ALA A 25 -5.00 -3.60 1.97
C ALA A 25 -4.02 -4.38 2.85
N GLY A 26 -3.68 -3.82 4.01
CA GLY A 26 -2.96 -4.54 5.08
C GLY A 26 -3.91 -5.45 5.87
N HIS A 27 -3.38 -6.46 6.57
CA HIS A 27 -4.22 -7.39 7.34
C HIS A 27 -4.99 -6.72 8.48
N GLU A 28 -4.45 -5.67 9.08
CA GLU A 28 -5.13 -4.81 10.06
C GLU A 28 -6.45 -4.21 9.54
N HIS A 29 -6.53 -3.94 8.24
CA HIS A 29 -7.72 -3.38 7.60
C HIS A 29 -8.80 -4.45 7.35
N ILE A 30 -8.39 -5.70 7.14
CA ILE A 30 -9.30 -6.82 6.85
C ILE A 30 -9.86 -7.44 8.13
N ALA A 31 -9.06 -7.48 9.21
CA ALA A 31 -9.47 -8.05 10.50
C ALA A 31 -9.10 -7.13 11.68
N PRO A 32 -9.81 -6.00 11.84
CA PRO A 32 -9.56 -5.06 12.94
C PRO A 32 -9.64 -5.74 14.31
N GLY A 33 -8.70 -5.44 15.20
CA GLY A 33 -8.65 -5.98 16.57
C GLY A 33 -8.07 -7.40 16.69
N ARG A 34 -7.91 -8.14 15.58
CA ARG A 34 -7.29 -9.48 15.56
C ARG A 34 -5.92 -9.48 14.91
N LYS A 35 -5.73 -8.67 13.87
CA LYS A 35 -4.46 -8.52 13.14
C LYS A 35 -3.96 -7.09 13.30
N GLN A 36 -2.65 -6.98 13.48
CA GLN A 36 -1.94 -5.71 13.68
C GLN A 36 -0.86 -5.50 12.62
N ASP A 37 -0.64 -6.49 11.76
CA ASP A 37 0.27 -6.41 10.63
C ASP A 37 -0.43 -5.75 9.42
N PRO A 38 0.30 -5.00 8.57
CA PRO A 38 1.75 -4.85 8.56
C PRO A 38 2.30 -3.89 9.63
N GLY A 39 1.42 -3.14 10.31
CA GLY A 39 1.74 -2.34 11.49
C GLY A 39 2.49 -1.04 11.18
N PRO A 40 2.87 -0.26 12.22
CA PRO A 40 3.42 1.09 12.05
C PRO A 40 4.79 1.13 11.37
N GLY A 41 5.49 0.01 11.26
CA GLY A 41 6.76 -0.09 10.52
C GLY A 41 6.58 -0.15 9.00
N PHE A 42 5.34 -0.28 8.51
CA PHE A 42 5.03 -0.29 7.10
C PHE A 42 4.71 1.12 6.59
N ASP A 43 5.48 1.55 5.60
CA ASP A 43 5.43 2.87 4.99
C ASP A 43 4.49 2.83 3.78
N TRP A 44 3.22 3.09 4.06
CA TRP A 44 2.17 3.18 3.04
C TRP A 44 2.44 4.26 1.99
N PRO A 45 2.83 5.50 2.34
CA PRO A 45 3.20 6.53 1.36
C PRO A 45 4.27 6.06 0.38
N ARG A 46 5.33 5.40 0.88
CA ARG A 46 6.39 4.86 0.03
C ARG A 46 5.89 3.81 -0.97
N LEU A 47 4.98 2.93 -0.55
CA LEU A 47 4.37 1.96 -1.48
C LEU A 47 3.45 2.67 -2.50
N GLN A 48 2.68 3.66 -2.06
CA GLN A 48 1.79 4.45 -2.93
C GLN A 48 2.60 5.14 -4.04
N ASP A 49 3.70 5.79 -3.69
CA ASP A 49 4.62 6.43 -4.64
C ASP A 49 5.20 5.42 -5.63
N ALA A 50 5.68 4.27 -5.13
CA ALA A 50 6.28 3.23 -5.95
C ALA A 50 5.29 2.59 -6.94
N LEU A 51 4.01 2.48 -6.59
CA LEU A 51 2.98 1.91 -7.46
C LEU A 51 2.36 2.93 -8.41
N SER A 52 2.30 4.22 -8.02
CA SER A 52 1.65 5.28 -8.79
C SER A 52 0.21 4.91 -9.21
N TRP A 53 -0.45 4.07 -8.42
CA TRP A 53 -1.84 3.67 -8.61
C TRP A 53 -2.80 4.76 -8.10
N PRO A 54 -4.06 4.80 -8.58
CA PRO A 54 -5.05 5.71 -8.01
C PRO A 54 -5.24 5.50 -6.50
N LEU A 55 -5.22 6.58 -5.72
CA LEU A 55 -5.31 6.54 -4.25
C LEU A 55 -6.55 5.78 -3.73
N ARG A 56 -7.66 5.78 -4.48
CA ARG A 56 -8.87 5.01 -4.16
C ARG A 56 -8.64 3.49 -4.02
N ARG A 57 -7.53 2.98 -4.52
CA ARG A 57 -7.15 1.56 -4.45
C ARG A 57 -6.52 1.19 -3.10
N PHE A 58 -6.17 2.18 -2.27
CA PHE A 58 -5.56 2.00 -0.95
C PHE A 58 -6.60 2.25 0.15
N PRO A 59 -6.40 1.68 1.36
CA PRO A 59 -7.31 1.93 2.47
C PRO A 59 -7.27 3.40 2.89
N ALA A 60 -8.43 4.02 3.13
CA ALA A 60 -8.53 5.45 3.47
C ALA A 60 -7.66 5.85 4.67
N ALA A 61 -7.49 4.96 5.66
CA ALA A 61 -6.64 5.20 6.83
C ALA A 61 -5.14 5.36 6.51
N THR A 62 -4.71 4.93 5.31
CA THR A 62 -3.31 4.98 4.85
C THR A 62 -3.00 6.17 3.95
N LEU A 63 -4.04 6.93 3.56
CA LEU A 63 -3.89 8.12 2.75
C LEU A 63 -3.43 9.25 3.67
N THR A 64 -2.14 9.52 3.70
CA THR A 64 -1.63 10.72 4.35
C THR A 64 -2.02 11.93 3.51
N SER A 65 -2.69 12.91 4.11
CA SER A 65 -2.80 14.25 3.54
C SER A 65 -1.39 14.84 3.45
N HIS A 66 -0.68 14.61 2.35
CA HIS A 66 0.57 15.34 2.10
C HIS A 66 0.19 16.80 1.82
N PRO A 67 0.56 17.78 2.67
CA PRO A 67 0.46 19.17 2.25
C PRO A 67 1.39 19.34 1.04
N PRO A 68 1.00 20.07 -0.01
CA PRO A 68 1.90 20.31 -1.14
C PRO A 68 3.19 20.97 -0.63
N PRO A 69 4.37 20.65 -1.20
CA PRO A 69 5.56 21.44 -0.95
C PRO A 69 5.29 22.86 -1.44
N GLY A 70 5.33 23.82 -0.51
CA GLY A 70 5.33 25.25 -0.82
C GLY A 70 6.66 25.69 -1.42
#